data_AF-A0A1H9F6M2-F1
#
_entry.id   AF-A0A1H9F6M2-F1
#
_cell.length_a   1.000
_cell.length_b   1.000
_cell.length_c   1.000
_cell.angle_alpha   90.00
_cell.angle_beta   90.00
_cell.angle_gamma   90.00
#
_symmetry.space_group_name_H-M   'P 1'
#
loop_
_entity.id
_entity.type
_entity.pdbx_description
1 polymer ?
#
loop_
_entity_poly.entity_id
_entity_poly.type
_entity_poly.pdbx_seq_one_letter_code
_entity_poly.pdbx_strand_id
1 'polypeptide(L)' 'MSDNGEIQVDSKAIERLKRSIIIKENMNLKTRTMNDSQMVAWIKKKIEEEVQCYLNQ' A
#
# COMPACT_ATOMS: atom_id res chain seq x y z
N MET A 1 5.00 -25.31 -16.54
CA MET A 1 5.73 -24.44 -15.61
C MET A 1 4.97 -23.13 -15.60
N SER A 2 4.31 -22.83 -14.49
CA SER A 2 3.41 -21.68 -14.38
C SER A 2 4.20 -20.40 -14.62
N ASP A 3 3.70 -19.58 -15.53
CA ASP A 3 4.15 -18.21 -15.72
C ASP A 3 4.10 -17.50 -14.36
N ASN A 4 5.27 -17.24 -13.76
CA ASN A 4 5.37 -16.38 -12.59
C ASN A 4 5.22 -14.95 -13.12
N GLY A 5 4.01 -14.61 -13.58
CA GLY A 5 3.67 -13.35 -14.22
C GLY A 5 4.25 -12.20 -13.41
N GLU A 6 5.31 -11.61 -13.93
CA GLU A 6 6.07 -10.59 -13.23
C GLU A 6 5.15 -9.38 -13.07
N ILE A 7 4.70 -9.12 -11.84
CA ILE A 7 3.81 -7.99 -11.56
C ILE A 7 4.63 -6.72 -11.78
N GLN A 8 4.48 -6.11 -12.95
CA GLN A 8 5.10 -4.83 -13.26
C GLN A 8 4.39 -3.74 -12.46
N VAL A 9 4.97 -3.36 -11.33
CA VAL A 9 4.50 -2.24 -10.51
C VAL A 9 5.29 -0.99 -10.88
N ASP A 10 4.62 0.12 -11.18
CA ASP A 10 5.32 1.37 -11.47
C ASP A 10 6.00 1.91 -10.19
N SER A 11 7.32 2.10 -10.29
CA SER A 11 8.19 2.60 -9.22
C SER A 11 7.69 3.91 -8.61
N LYS A 12 7.04 4.77 -9.40
CA LYS A 12 6.45 6.02 -8.93
C LYS A 12 5.23 5.78 -8.04
N ALA A 13 4.40 4.78 -8.34
CA ALA A 13 3.30 4.38 -7.48
C ALA A 13 3.83 3.81 -6.15
N ILE A 14 4.89 3.00 -6.19
CA ILE A 14 5.56 2.50 -4.98
C ILE A 14 6.05 3.65 -4.09
N GLU A 15 6.74 4.63 -4.67
CA GLU A 15 7.25 5.77 -3.90
C GLU A 15 6.13 6.66 -3.33
N ARG A 16 5.03 6.83 -4.06
CA ARG A 16 3.82 7.51 -3.55
C ARG A 16 3.18 6.75 -2.40
N LEU A 17 3.07 5.43 -2.51
CA LEU A 17 2.51 4.58 -1.47
C LEU A 17 3.35 4.65 -0.19
N LYS A 18 4.68 4.51 -0.30
CA LYS A 18 5.61 4.68 0.83
C LYS A 18 5.41 6.03 1.54
N ARG A 19 5.34 7.13 0.78
CA ARG A 19 5.08 8.47 1.34
C ARG A 19 3.74 8.54 2.06
N SER A 20 2.69 7.97 1.47
CA SER A 20 1.34 7.95 2.07
C SER A 20 1.33 7.19 3.41
N ILE A 21 2.02 6.04 3.47
CA ILE A 21 2.15 5.25 4.70
C ILE A 21 2.86 6.05 5.79
N ILE A 22 3.98 6.70 5.49
CA ILE A 22 4.74 7.50 6.46
C ILE A 22 3.88 8.65 7.01
N ILE A 23 3.17 9.37 6.13
CA ILE A 23 2.30 10.49 6.53
C ILE A 23 1.15 9.99 7.41
N LYS A 24 0.50 8.89 7.01
CA LYS A 24 -0.62 8.30 7.75
C LYS A 24 -0.20 7.84 9.14
N GLU A 25 0.97 7.20 9.26
CA GLU A 25 1.51 6.75 10.53
C GLU A 25 1.92 7.92 11.43
N ASN A 26 2.56 8.95 10.88
CA ASN A 26 2.88 10.16 11.66
C ASN A 26 1.61 10.82 12.22
N MET A 27 0.54 10.90 11.42
CA MET A 27 -0.75 11.37 11.89
C MET A 27 -1.33 10.45 12.96
N ASN A 28 -1.25 9.13 12.75
CA ASN A 28 -1.75 8.13 13.69
C ASN A 28 -1.03 8.19 15.05
N LEU A 29 0.28 8.45 15.08
CA LEU A 29 1.04 8.63 16.32
C LEU A 29 0.53 9.84 17.13
N LYS A 30 0.06 10.90 16.45
CA LYS A 30 -0.49 12.10 17.09
C LYS A 30 -1.92 11.90 17.58
N THR A 31 -2.75 11.25 16.78
CA THR A 31 -4.20 11.16 17.02
C THR A 31 -4.64 9.85 17.65
N ARG A 32 -3.79 8.82 17.63
CA ARG A 32 -4.05 7.43 18.08
C ARG A 32 -5.36 6.85 17.54
N THR A 33 -5.69 7.18 16.30
CA THR A 33 -6.96 6.81 15.68
C THR A 33 -7.03 5.34 15.31
N MET A 34 -5.89 4.71 15.05
CA MET A 34 -5.75 3.32 14.63
C MET A 34 -4.70 2.63 15.50
N ASN A 35 -4.97 1.39 15.89
CA ASN A 35 -3.95 0.52 16.46
C ASN A 35 -3.09 -0.14 15.37
N ASP A 36 -2.02 -0.81 15.78
CA ASP A 36 -1.05 -1.44 14.88
C ASP A 36 -1.72 -2.41 13.89
N SER A 37 -2.66 -3.25 14.36
CA SER A 37 -3.38 -4.19 13.50
C SER A 37 -4.22 -3.47 12.44
N GLN A 38 -4.85 -2.35 12.80
CA GLN A 38 -5.63 -1.55 11.86
C GLN A 38 -4.72 -0.85 10.85
N MET A 39 -3.56 -0.34 11.27
CA MET A 39 -2.57 0.26 10.35
C MET A 39 -2.02 -0.77 9.37
N VAL A 40 -1.69 -1.98 9.83
CA VAL A 40 -1.27 -3.09 8.98
C VAL A 40 -2.36 -3.47 7.97
N ALA A 41 -3.62 -3.58 8.41
CA ALA A 41 -4.74 -3.89 7.52
C ALA A 41 -4.93 -2.80 6.44
N TRP A 42 -4.77 -1.53 6.81
CA TRP A 42 -4.86 -0.41 5.87
C TRP A 42 -3.72 -0.42 4.84
N ILE A 43 -2.48 -0.71 5.26
CA ILE A 43 -1.34 -0.83 4.35
C ILE A 43 -1.57 -1.94 3.33
N LYS A 44 -2.00 -3.13 3.78
CA LYS A 44 -2.31 -4.27 2.90
C LYS A 44 -3.36 -3.89 1.85
N LYS A 45 -4.46 -3.27 2.29
CA LYS A 45 -5.51 -2.79 1.39
C LYS A 45 -4.97 -1.80 0.36
N LYS A 46 -4.08 -0.89 0.76
CA LYS A 46 -3.47 0.07 -0.17
C LYS A 46 -2.57 -0.60 -1.21
N ILE A 47 -1.83 -1.64 -0.84
CA ILE A 47 -1.04 -2.43 -1.78
C ILE A 47 -1.96 -3.16 -2.77
N GLU A 48 -3.01 -3.81 -2.27
CA GLU A 48 -3.99 -4.51 -3.12
C GLU A 48 -4.68 -3.58 -4.11
N GLU A 49 -5.08 -2.37 -3.67
CA GLU A 49 -5.66 -1.34 -4.54
C GLU A 49 -4.71 -0.95 -5.68
N GLU A 50 -3.43 -0.70 -5.38
CA GLU A 50 -2.47 -0.33 -6.42
C GLU A 50 -2.18 -1.49 -7.37
N VAL A 51 -2.03 -2.72 -6.87
CA VAL A 51 -1.83 -3.92 -7.71
C VAL A 51 -3.05 -4.21 -8.59
N GLN A 52 -4.27 -4.07 -8.06
CA GLN A 52 -5.51 -4.24 -8.84
C GLN A 52 -5.66 -3.15 -9.91
N CYS A 53 -5.23 -1.93 -9.66
CA CYS A 53 -5.19 -0.89 -10.71
C CYS A 53 -4.33 -1.31 -11.91
N TYR A 54 -3.23 -2.06 -11.71
CA TYR A 54 -2.41 -2.59 -12.81
C TYR A 54 -3.08 -3.76 -13.55
N LEU A 55 -3.95 -4.54 -12.90
CA LEU A 55 -4.62 -5.70 -13.50
C LEU A 55 -5.92 -5.37 -14.23
N ASN A 56 -6.44 -4.15 -14.09
CA ASN A 56 -7.66 -3.66 -14.75
C ASN A 56 -7.38 -2.81 -16.01
N GLN A 57 -6.17 -2.89 -16.59
CA GLN A 57 -5.82 -2.30 -17.88
C GLN A 57 -5.75 -3.37 -18.97
#